data_AF-A0A350QJ86-F1
#
_entry.id   AF-A0A350QJ86-F1
#
_cell.length_a   1.000
_cell.length_b   1.000
_cell.length_c   1.000
_cell.angle_alpha   90.00
_cell.angle_beta   90.00
_cell.angle_gamma   90.00
#
_symmetry.space_group_name_H-M   'P 1'
#
loop_
_entity.id
_entity.type
_entity.pdbx_description
1 polymer ?
#
loop_
_entity_poly.entity_id
_entity_poly.type
_entity_poly.pdbx_seq_one_letter_code
_entity_poly.pdbx_strand_id
1 'polypeptide(L)'
;MTRITIKLDDELIQQVKQAAAEAKMTQDQWLASLIQQRLANTWPQIIRDMAGSWQEFPLQELLRTEHGTDMPRVSVEKVCKD
;
A
#
# COMPACT_ATOMS: atom_id res chain seq x y z
N MET A 1 -6.96 -10.33 -26.69
CA MET A 1 -5.90 -9.52 -26.05
C MET A 1 -5.94 -8.12 -26.64
N THR A 2 -5.84 -7.11 -25.80
CA THR A 2 -5.87 -5.70 -26.22
C THR A 2 -4.45 -5.14 -26.22
N ARG A 3 -4.04 -4.47 -27.29
CA ARG A 3 -2.73 -3.80 -27.39
C ARG A 3 -2.90 -2.33 -27.03
N ILE A 4 -2.13 -1.86 -26.06
CA ILE A 4 -2.08 -0.46 -25.63
C ILE A 4 -0.72 0.10 -26.05
N THR A 5 -0.71 1.32 -26.57
CA THR A 5 0.53 2.04 -26.89
C THR A 5 0.64 3.23 -25.95
N ILE A 6 1.72 3.28 -25.17
CA ILE A 6 2.03 4.37 -24.26
C ILE A 6 3.33 5.04 -24.70
N LYS A 7 3.42 6.35 -24.53
CA LYS A 7 4.67 7.09 -24.74
C LYS A 7 5.41 7.18 -23.41
N LEU A 8 6.67 6.77 -23.42
CA LEU A 8 7.59 6.91 -22.30
C LEU A 8 8.76 7.75 -22.79
N ASP A 9 9.31 8.58 -21.91
CA ASP A 9 10.58 9.26 -22.19
C ASP A 9 11.75 8.27 -22.13
N ASP A 10 12.90 8.70 -22.67
CA ASP A 10 14.07 7.85 -22.78
C ASP A 10 14.62 7.41 -21.43
N GLU A 11 14.52 8.26 -20.40
CA GLU A 11 14.98 7.94 -19.05
C GLU A 11 14.15 6.82 -18.44
N LEU A 12 12.82 6.94 -18.53
CA LEU A 12 11.89 5.94 -18.04
C LEU A 12 12.04 4.61 -18.79
N ILE A 13 12.32 4.64 -20.10
CA ILE A 13 12.61 3.42 -20.87
C ILE A 13 13.85 2.71 -20.31
N GLN A 14 14.90 3.42 -19.91
CA GLN A 14 16.08 2.80 -19.30
C GLN A 14 15.75 2.19 -17.94
N GLN A 15 14.96 2.88 -17.12
CA GLN A 15 14.51 2.36 -15.82
C GLN A 15 13.69 1.07 -15.98
N VAL A 16 12.78 1.02 -16.95
CA VAL A 16 11.99 -0.19 -17.27
C VAL A 16 12.90 -1.33 -17.70
N LYS A 17 13.88 -1.08 -18.57
CA LYS A 17 14.84 -2.10 -19.01
C LYS A 17 15.64 -2.68 -17.85
N GLN A 18 16.15 -1.81 -16.98
CA GLN A 18 16.94 -2.20 -15.83
C GLN A 18 16.11 -3.04 -14.85
N ALA A 19 14.93 -2.55 -14.48
CA ALA A 19 14.05 -3.23 -13.53
C ALA A 19 13.53 -4.58 -14.07
N ALA A 20 13.24 -4.67 -15.37
CA ALA A 20 12.87 -5.93 -16.02
C ALA A 20 14.04 -6.94 -15.99
N ALA A 21 15.28 -6.49 -16.24
CA ALA A 21 16.46 -7.33 -16.17
C ALA A 21 16.73 -7.85 -14.75
N GLU A 22 16.63 -6.99 -13.73
CA GLU A 22 16.75 -7.36 -12.32
C GLU A 22 15.69 -8.38 -11.89
N ALA A 23 14.46 -8.20 -12.36
CA ALA A 23 13.35 -9.12 -12.12
C ALA A 23 13.41 -10.41 -12.97
N LYS A 24 14.37 -10.53 -13.91
CA LYS A 24 14.48 -11.62 -14.89
C LYS A 24 13.21 -11.80 -15.73
N MET A 25 12.55 -10.70 -16.07
CA MET A 25 11.32 -10.63 -16.86
C MET A 25 11.54 -9.90 -18.17
N THR A 26 10.65 -10.11 -19.14
CA THR A 26 10.58 -9.21 -20.30
C THR A 26 9.97 -7.85 -19.89
N GLN A 27 10.23 -6.80 -20.67
CA GLN A 27 9.72 -5.45 -20.37
C GLN A 27 8.17 -5.42 -20.29
N ASP A 28 7.49 -6.09 -21.21
CA ASP A 28 6.02 -6.16 -21.23
C ASP A 28 5.47 -6.93 -20.02
N GLN A 29 6.10 -8.04 -19.62
CA GLN A 29 5.72 -8.79 -18.42
C GLN A 29 5.94 -7.98 -17.15
N TRP A 30 7.06 -7.27 -17.08
CA TRP A 30 7.39 -6.42 -15.94
C TRP A 30 6.40 -5.26 -15.82
N LEU A 31 6.06 -4.59 -16.93
CA LEU A 31 5.04 -3.53 -16.95
C LEU A 31 3.65 -4.05 -16.57
N ALA A 32 3.25 -5.20 -17.09
CA ALA A 32 1.98 -5.83 -16.73
C ALA A 32 1.91 -6.16 -15.22
N SER A 33 2.99 -6.71 -14.66
CA SER A 33 3.12 -6.98 -13.23
C SER A 33 3.04 -5.70 -12.40
N LEU A 34 3.75 -4.66 -12.82
CA LEU A 34 3.71 -3.35 -12.16
C LEU A 34 2.29 -2.77 -12.13
N ILE A 35 1.56 -2.83 -13.24
CA ILE A 35 0.18 -2.36 -13.32
C ILE A 35 -0.71 -3.17 -12.36
N GLN A 36 -0.58 -4.50 -12.35
CA GLN A 36 -1.33 -5.35 -11.44
C GLN A 36 -1.05 -5.03 -9.97
N GLN A 37 0.22 -4.80 -9.60
CA GLN A 37 0.61 -4.42 -8.25
C GLN A 37 0.02 -3.06 -7.84
N ARG A 38 0.00 -2.08 -8.77
CA ARG A 38 -0.57 -0.76 -8.50
C ARG A 38 -2.09 -0.75 -8.40
N LEU A 39 -2.76 -1.67 -9.08
CA LEU A 39 -4.21 -1.85 -9.01
C LEU A 39 -4.65 -2.80 -7.87
N ALA A 40 -3.70 -3.41 -7.17
CA ALA A 40 -4.02 -4.29 -6.05
C ALA A 40 -4.60 -3.45 -4.90
N ASN A 41 -5.91 -3.57 -4.68
CA ASN A 41 -6.62 -2.93 -3.56
C ASN A 41 -6.52 -3.73 -2.25
N THR A 42 -5.54 -4.64 -2.16
CA THR A 42 -5.35 -5.52 -1.01
C THR A 42 -3.95 -5.35 -0.47
N TRP A 43 -3.81 -5.45 0.85
CA TRP A 43 -2.50 -5.48 1.49
C TRP A 43 -1.59 -6.56 0.88
N PRO A 44 -0.30 -6.26 0.64
CA PRO A 44 0.67 -7.26 0.21
C PRO A 44 0.67 -8.47 1.14
N GLN A 45 0.92 -9.66 0.58
CA GLN A 45 0.88 -10.90 1.34
C GLN A 45 1.78 -10.85 2.58
N ILE A 46 2.99 -10.30 2.46
CA ILE A 46 3.92 -10.12 3.57
C ILE A 46 3.31 -9.33 4.74
N ILE A 47 2.52 -8.29 4.46
CA ILE A 47 1.84 -7.51 5.53
C ILE A 47 0.69 -8.31 6.14
N ARG A 48 -0.03 -9.08 5.32
CA ARG A 48 -1.09 -9.97 5.83
C ARG A 48 -0.52 -11.07 6.71
N ASP A 49 0.64 -11.63 6.36
CA ASP A 49 1.31 -12.67 7.13
C ASP A 49 1.88 -12.15 8.46
N MET A 50 2.18 -10.85 8.54
CA MET A 50 2.57 -10.18 9.77
C MET A 50 1.40 -9.94 10.73
N ALA A 51 0.15 -10.12 10.30
CA ALA A 51 -1.00 -9.97 11.18
C ALA A 51 -0.96 -11.03 12.29
N GLY A 52 -0.74 -10.60 13.53
CA GLY A 52 -0.61 -11.51 14.68
C GLY A 52 0.78 -12.13 14.84
N SER A 53 1.80 -11.67 14.11
CA SER A 53 3.18 -12.15 14.28
C SER A 53 3.91 -11.60 15.51
N TRP A 54 3.25 -10.74 16.30
CA TRP A 54 3.79 -10.23 17.55
C TRP A 54 3.76 -11.33 18.62
N GLN A 55 4.94 -11.76 19.08
CA GLN A 55 5.10 -12.81 20.08
C GLN A 55 4.49 -12.44 21.43
N GLU A 56 4.69 -11.19 21.86
CA GLU A 56 4.05 -10.63 23.04
C GLU A 56 3.50 -9.26 22.68
N PHE A 57 2.17 -9.14 22.68
CA PHE A 57 1.49 -7.87 22.52
C PHE A 57 0.98 -7.42 23.88
N PRO A 58 1.32 -6.20 24.36
CA PRO A 58 0.84 -5.73 25.65
C PRO A 58 -0.69 -5.66 25.69
N LEU A 59 -1.24 -5.90 26.88
CA LEU A 59 -2.67 -5.78 27.12
C LEU A 59 -3.16 -4.36 26.77
N GLN A 60 -4.38 -4.29 26.24
CA GLN A 60 -4.95 -3.05 25.74
C GLN A 60 -5.05 -1.97 26.83
N GLU A 61 -5.25 -2.39 28.06
CA GLU A 61 -5.33 -1.57 29.26
C GLU A 61 -3.97 -0.91 29.56
N LEU A 62 -2.87 -1.66 29.44
CA LEU A 62 -1.50 -1.15 29.66
C LEU A 62 -1.09 -0.14 28.59
N LEU A 63 -1.57 -0.31 27.36
CA LEU A 63 -1.30 0.66 26.30
C LEU A 63 -2.02 1.99 26.56
N ARG A 64 -3.18 1.97 27.21
CA ARG A 64 -4.01 3.15 27.43
C ARG A 64 -3.71 3.92 28.71
N THR A 65 -2.90 3.38 29.63
CA THR A 65 -2.58 4.06 30.89
C THR A 65 -1.92 5.42 30.70
N GLU A 66 -1.10 5.58 29.66
CA GLU A 66 -0.41 6.84 29.34
C GLU A 66 -1.17 7.71 28.33
N HIS A 67 -2.35 7.28 27.87
CA HIS A 67 -3.14 8.00 26.88
C HIS A 67 -4.25 8.82 27.55
N GLY A 68 -4.49 10.02 27.04
CA GLY A 68 -5.61 10.85 27.48
C GLY A 68 -6.96 10.18 27.19
N THR A 69 -7.99 10.56 27.94
CA THR A 69 -9.35 10.04 27.76
C THR A 69 -9.85 10.32 26.36
N ASP A 70 -10.38 9.30 25.68
CA ASP A 70 -10.99 9.46 24.36
C ASP A 70 -12.14 10.48 24.44
N MET A 71 -12.05 11.51 23.60
CA MET A 71 -13.09 12.53 23.54
C MET A 71 -14.31 11.94 22.82
N PRO A 72 -15.54 12.26 23.28
CA PRO A 72 -16.73 11.75 22.62
C PRO A 72 -16.71 12.14 21.14
N ARG A 73 -16.91 11.15 20.26
CA ARG A 73 -16.98 11.38 18.83
C ARG A 73 -18.08 12.40 18.54
N VAL A 74 -17.70 13.54 17.98
CA VAL A 74 -18.67 14.54 17.52
C VAL A 74 -19.23 14.14 16.16
N SER A 75 -20.56 14.14 16.05
CA SER A 75 -21.25 14.01 14.76
C SER A 75 -21.02 15.28 13.94
N VAL A 76 -20.75 15.14 12.64
CA VAL A 76 -20.52 16.28 11.72
C VAL A 76 -21.64 17.32 11.75
N GLU A 77 -22.88 16.93 12.07
CA GLU A 77 -24.03 17.84 12.20
C GLU A 77 -23.91 18.87 13.34
N LYS A 78 -23.11 18.59 14.37
CA LYS A 78 -22.96 19.46 15.56
C LYS A 78 -21.79 20.45 15.47
N VAL A 79 -20.95 20.36 14.43
CA VAL A 79 -19.74 21.21 14.30
C VAL A 79 -20.07 22.61 13.75
N CYS A 80 -21.19 22.79 13.03
CA CYS A 80 -21.53 24.06 12.38
C CYS A 80 -22.59 24.89 13.13
N LYS A 81 -22.79 24.69 14.44
CA LYS A 81 -23.80 25.44 15.21
C LYS A 81 -23.25 26.23 16.40
N ASP A 82 -21.94 26.47 16.43
CA ASP A 82 -21.28 27.43 17.31
C ASP A 82 -20.52 28.47 16.48
#